data_AF-A0A925ZMP0-F1
#
_entry.id   AF-A0A925ZMP0-F1
#
_cell.length_a   1.000
_cell.length_b   1.000
_cell.length_c   1.000
_cell.angle_alpha   90.00
_cell.angle_beta   90.00
_cell.angle_gamma   90.00
#
_symmetry.space_group_name_H-M   'P 1'
#
loop_
_entity.id
_entity.type
_entity.pdbx_description
1 polymer ?
#
loop_
_entity_poly.entity_id
_entity_poly.type
_entity_poly.pdbx_seq_one_letter_code
_entity_poly.pdbx_strand_id
1 'polypeptide(L)' 'WTALTEGVPQRALQVVAEHRDRFADGALVPERDAIAAIARCRTAATGRAAQGEAFARIHGDSPLLERVRSACAEE' A
#
# COMPACT_ATOMS: atom_id res chain seq x y z
N TRP A 1 -8.59 8.66 2.42
CA TRP A 1 -7.25 8.41 1.85
C TRP A 1 -7.09 9.23 0.58
N THR A 2 -6.96 10.56 0.71
CA THR A 2 -7.05 11.49 -0.43
C THR A 2 -5.93 11.27 -1.46
N ALA A 3 -4.72 10.89 -0.99
CA ALA A 3 -3.56 10.61 -1.85
C ALA A 3 -3.72 9.38 -2.77
N LEU A 4 -4.56 8.39 -2.43
CA LEU A 4 -4.83 7.24 -3.32
C LEU A 4 -5.96 7.53 -4.31
N THR A 5 -6.86 8.45 -4.00
CA THR A 5 -8.05 8.77 -4.81
C THR A 5 -7.79 9.78 -5.91
N GLU A 6 -6.73 10.60 -5.82
CA GLU A 6 -6.43 11.65 -6.81
C GLU A 6 -5.54 11.18 -7.98
N GLY A 7 -5.36 9.87 -8.17
CA GLY A 7 -4.65 9.35 -9.35
C GLY A 7 -3.14 9.63 -9.38
N VAL A 8 -2.52 9.94 -8.23
CA VAL A 8 -1.06 10.17 -8.13
C VAL A 8 -0.39 9.12 -7.21
N PRO A 9 -0.38 7.84 -7.60
CA PRO A 9 0.17 6.77 -6.76
C PRO A 9 1.67 6.97 -6.44
N GLN A 10 2.43 7.65 -7.30
CA GLN A 10 3.82 8.05 -7.03
C GLN A 10 3.92 9.02 -5.84
N ARG A 11 2.99 9.98 -5.74
CA ARG A 11 2.93 10.91 -4.61
C ARG A 11 2.52 10.20 -3.31
N ALA A 12 1.64 9.20 -3.40
CA ALA A 12 1.30 8.37 -2.24
C ALA A 12 2.53 7.62 -1.71
N LEU A 13 3.40 7.10 -2.60
CA LEU A 13 4.66 6.45 -2.19
C LEU A 13 5.62 7.43 -1.50
N GLN A 14 5.72 8.66 -2.01
CA GLN A 14 6.56 9.70 -1.39
C GLN A 14 6.08 10.07 0.02
N VAL A 15 4.77 10.29 0.19
CA VAL A 15 4.18 10.64 1.49
C VAL A 15 4.34 9.48 2.48
N VAL A 16 4.18 8.24 2.04
CA VAL A 16 4.43 7.06 2.88
C VAL A 16 5.90 6.96 3.30
N ALA A 17 6.84 7.25 2.40
CA ALA A 17 8.27 7.26 2.71
C ALA A 17 8.60 8.32 3.77
N GLU A 18 8.13 9.56 3.60
CA GLU A 18 8.33 10.62 4.60
C GLU A 18 7.74 10.23 5.96
N HIS A 19 6.53 9.67 5.96
CA HIS A 19 5.90 9.22 7.20
C HIS A 19 6.71 8.10 7.86
N ARG A 20 7.26 7.16 7.09
CA ARG A 20 8.10 6.09 7.64
C ARG A 20 9.37 6.63 8.30
N ASP A 21 10.01 7.63 7.70
CA ASP A 21 11.24 8.21 8.25
C ASP A 21 10.99 8.97 9.56
N ARG A 22 9.83 9.63 9.68
CA ARG A 22 9.45 10.40 10.87
C ARG A 22 8.78 9.55 11.96
N PHE A 23 8.07 8.51 11.54
CA PHE A 23 7.23 7.65 12.39
C PHE A 23 7.40 6.20 11.93
N ALA A 24 8.56 5.63 12.26
CA ALA A 24 8.91 4.26 11.88
C ALA A 24 7.90 3.25 12.44
N ASP A 25 7.54 3.43 13.72
CA ASP A 25 6.65 2.57 14.49
C ASP A 25 5.37 3.29 14.90
N GLY A 26 4.34 2.50 15.24
CA GLY A 26 3.08 2.99 15.79
C GLY A 26 1.85 2.32 15.19
N ALA A 27 0.68 2.73 15.67
CA ALA A 27 -0.60 2.12 15.29
C ALA A 27 -0.95 2.27 13.80
N LEU A 28 -0.33 3.21 13.08
CA LEU A 28 -0.60 3.49 11.65
C LEU A 28 0.32 2.72 10.69
N VAL A 29 1.17 1.84 11.20
CA VAL A 29 2.06 1.01 10.38
C VAL A 29 1.28 0.16 9.35
N PRO A 30 0.19 -0.56 9.72
CA PRO A 30 -0.58 -1.36 8.77
C PRO A 30 -1.22 -0.50 7.67
N GLU A 31 -1.79 0.66 8.02
CA GLU A 31 -2.39 1.60 7.07
C GLU A 31 -1.35 2.14 6.10
N ARG A 32 -0.20 2.55 6.60
CA ARG A 32 0.92 3.04 5.78
C ARG A 32 1.39 1.98 4.79
N ASP A 33 1.58 0.76 5.26
CA ASP A 33 2.06 -0.35 4.41
C ASP A 33 0.98 -0.75 3.37
N ALA A 34 -0.30 -0.66 3.72
CA ALA A 34 -1.40 -0.86 2.78
C ALA A 34 -1.47 0.25 1.71
N ILE A 35 -1.26 1.53 2.08
CA ILE A 35 -1.12 2.64 1.10
C ILE A 35 0.00 2.32 0.12
N ALA A 36 1.16 1.91 0.63
CA ALA A 36 2.30 1.61 -0.22
C ALA A 36 2.04 0.42 -1.15
N ALA A 37 1.44 -0.66 -0.64
CA ALA A 37 1.11 -1.84 -1.45
C ALA A 37 0.13 -1.47 -2.58
N ILE A 38 -0.95 -0.76 -2.27
CA ILE A 38 -1.94 -0.32 -3.26
C ILE A 38 -1.30 0.61 -4.31
N ALA A 39 -0.51 1.59 -3.86
CA ALA A 39 0.16 2.50 -4.77
C ALA A 39 1.14 1.77 -5.71
N ARG A 40 1.93 0.81 -5.18
CA ARG A 40 2.82 -0.02 -6.00
C ARG A 40 2.04 -0.84 -7.02
N CYS A 41 0.95 -1.49 -6.60
CA CYS A 41 0.09 -2.27 -7.49
C CYS A 41 -0.46 -1.43 -8.66
N ARG A 42 -0.89 -0.19 -8.39
CA ARG A 42 -1.40 0.72 -9.43
C ARG A 42 -0.33 1.26 -10.38
N THR A 43 0.92 1.33 -9.94
CA THR A 43 2.03 1.83 -10.79
C THR A 43 2.81 0.73 -11.50
N ALA A 44 2.76 -0.49 -11.00
CA ALA A 44 3.56 -1.59 -11.52
C ALA A 44 2.92 -2.14 -12.80
N ALA A 45 3.72 -2.27 -13.86
CA ALA A 45 3.29 -2.96 -15.08
C ALA A 45 3.26 -4.49 -14.90
N THR A 46 4.07 -5.02 -13.97
CA THR A 46 4.17 -6.46 -13.68
C THR A 46 4.34 -6.68 -12.17
N GLY A 47 4.05 -7.89 -11.69
CA GLY A 47 4.31 -8.27 -10.29
C GLY A 47 3.34 -7.69 -9.25
N ARG A 48 2.16 -7.22 -9.67
CA ARG A 48 1.11 -6.69 -8.77
C ARG A 48 0.69 -7.72 -7.71
N ALA A 49 0.50 -8.98 -8.10
CA ALA A 49 0.17 -10.08 -7.18
C ALA A 49 1.21 -10.24 -6.07
N ALA A 50 2.50 -10.20 -6.42
CA ALA A 50 3.60 -10.33 -5.45
C ALA A 50 3.61 -9.18 -4.41
N GLN A 51 3.14 -7.98 -4.79
CA GLN A 51 2.99 -6.86 -3.84
C GLN A 51 1.85 -7.11 -2.85
N GLY A 52 0.72 -7.64 -3.33
CA GLY A 52 -0.40 -8.04 -2.49
C GLY A 52 -0.01 -9.17 -1.52
N GLU A 53 0.70 -10.18 -1.99
CA GLU A 53 1.24 -11.27 -1.17
C GLU A 53 2.23 -10.76 -0.11
N ALA A 54 3.10 -9.80 -0.47
CA ALA A 54 4.04 -9.22 0.48
C ALA A 54 3.32 -8.54 1.65
N PHE A 55 2.23 -7.81 1.38
CA PHE A 55 1.38 -7.26 2.43
C PHE A 55 0.72 -8.36 3.26
N ALA A 56 0.15 -9.39 2.61
CA ALA A 56 -0.53 -10.50 3.28
C ALA A 56 0.39 -11.28 4.24
N ARG A 57 1.67 -11.44 3.90
CA ARG A 57 2.64 -12.13 4.78
C ARG A 57 2.92 -11.37 6.08
N ILE A 58 2.87 -10.04 6.04
CA ILE A 58 3.20 -9.18 7.19
C ILE A 58 1.94 -8.85 7.99
N HIS A 59 0.82 -8.61 7.30
CA HIS A 59 -0.43 -8.05 7.83
C HIS A 59 -1.63 -8.96 7.52
N GLY A 60 -1.46 -10.28 7.68
CA GLY A 60 -2.45 -11.30 7.28
C GLY A 60 -3.83 -11.16 7.96
N ASP A 61 -3.86 -10.70 9.21
CA ASP A 61 -5.10 -10.49 9.97
C ASP A 61 -5.62 -9.05 9.84
N SER A 62 -4.99 -8.21 9.00
CA SER A 62 -5.40 -6.82 8.83
C SER A 62 -6.72 -6.73 8.07
N PRO A 63 -7.68 -5.90 8.53
CA PRO A 63 -8.90 -5.62 7.77
C PRO A 63 -8.63 -4.92 6.42
N LEU A 64 -7.39 -4.44 6.19
CA LEU A 64 -6.97 -3.82 4.94
C LEU A 64 -6.57 -4.83 3.86
N LEU A 65 -6.42 -6.12 4.21
CA LEU A 65 -5.94 -7.14 3.28
C LEU A 65 -6.80 -7.27 2.02
N GLU A 66 -8.13 -7.32 2.18
CA GLU A 66 -9.06 -7.42 1.04
C GLU A 66 -8.96 -6.19 0.12
N ARG A 67 -8.75 -5.01 0.69
CA ARG A 67 -8.57 -3.78 -0.10
C ARG A 67 -7.27 -3.80 -0.89
N VAL A 68 -6.18 -4.29 -0.30
CA VAL A 68 -4.89 -4.44 -1.00
C VAL A 68 -5.01 -5.47 -2.12
N ARG A 69 -5.61 -6.63 -1.86
CA ARG A 69 -5.85 -7.68 -2.88
C ARG A 69 -6.63 -7.15 -4.07
N SER A 70 -7.75 -6.46 -3.82
CA SER A 70 -8.57 -5.87 -4.88
C SER A 70 -7.73 -4.93 -5.76
N ALA A 71 -6.99 -3.99 -5.17
CA ALA A 71 -6.18 -3.05 -5.95
C ALA A 71 -5.02 -3.69 -6.72
N CYS A 72 -4.55 -4.86 -6.29
CA CYS A 72 -3.48 -5.61 -6.96
C CYS A 72 -3.99 -6.59 -8.02
N ALA A 73 -5.30 -6.82 -8.08
CA ALA A 73 -5.96 -7.62 -9.09
C ALA A 73 -6.56 -6.78 -10.23
N GLU A 74 -6.77 -5.47 -10.03
CA GLU A 74 -7.21 -4.55 -11.09
C GLU A 74 -6.12 -4.39 -12.17
N GLU A 75 -6.51 -4.47 -13.45
CA GLU A 75 -5.67 -4.36 -14.67
C GLU A 75 -5.50 -2.92 -15.15
#